data_AF-A0A352NDT5-F1
#
_entry.id   AF-A0A352NDT5-F1
#
_cell.length_a   1.000
_cell.length_b   1.000
_cell.length_c   1.000
_cell.angle_alpha   90.00
_cell.angle_beta   90.00
_cell.angle_gamma   90.00
#
_symmetry.space_group_name_H-M   'P 1'
#
loop_
_entity.id
_entity.type
_entity.pdbx_description
1 polymer ?
#
loop_
_entity_poly.entity_id
_entity_poly.type
_entity_poly.pdbx_seq_one_letter_code
_entity_poly.pdbx_strand_id
1 'polypeptide(L)'
;MACLDYFYHENWKIIQDEDRFLQILQNVPKIFLSKNEVEDFKRIADLLTDFLTSEKIVIRDESYQFLLLYLLASSEKLMTFDSFEVKAEEAVRKFWKKFTKLAVLDFSEGAATAFSAFLTLHKQKSEKHNDEERKIKRILDRITRNSNEQLLDVVVNHIREAIARARKGRSVRNPNLQDIKKNYALAFEDSLSIAKALRENFEILLTEDEVAYIALHIQVLKEHESSQTPVLAVLISASGQGVFQFLMARLRKIFPNILISRILTVQEISQTEITEDLVLTTLDFNLPGHPVIKLSPILSAEDI
;
A
#
# COMPACT_ATOMS: atom_id res chain seq x y z
N MET A 1 -16.54 -8.00 -27.78
CA MET A 1 -16.03 -8.98 -26.80
C MET A 1 -15.97 -8.27 -25.46
N ALA A 2 -16.92 -8.57 -24.57
CA ALA A 2 -17.00 -7.94 -23.25
C ALA A 2 -16.01 -8.65 -22.31
N CYS A 3 -14.99 -7.92 -21.85
CA CYS A 3 -14.09 -8.37 -20.80
C CYS A 3 -14.82 -8.17 -19.48
N LEU A 4 -15.08 -9.25 -18.73
CA LEU A 4 -15.57 -9.16 -17.36
C LEU A 4 -14.34 -9.13 -16.45
N ASP A 5 -14.04 -7.94 -15.93
CA ASP A 5 -12.94 -7.71 -15.00
C ASP A 5 -13.40 -8.13 -13.58
N TYR A 6 -12.96 -9.30 -13.12
CA TYR A 6 -13.05 -9.65 -11.70
C TYR A 6 -11.67 -9.49 -11.04
N PHE A 7 -11.65 -8.61 -10.04
CA PHE A 7 -10.50 -8.14 -9.27
C PHE A 7 -9.94 -9.20 -8.32
N TYR A 8 -8.62 -9.43 -8.36
CA TYR A 8 -7.72 -9.50 -7.20
C TYR A 8 -6.26 -9.57 -7.73
N HIS A 9 -5.46 -8.54 -7.44
CA HIS A 9 -4.02 -8.35 -7.74
C HIS A 9 -3.69 -8.16 -9.24
N GLU A 10 -2.99 -7.07 -9.56
CA GLU A 10 -2.86 -6.37 -10.86
C GLU A 10 -2.29 -7.15 -12.06
N ASN A 11 -2.26 -8.48 -12.06
CA ASN A 11 -1.44 -9.25 -12.99
C ASN A 11 -2.14 -10.39 -13.71
N TRP A 12 -3.45 -10.62 -13.50
CA TRP A 12 -4.19 -11.68 -14.19
C TRP A 12 -5.23 -11.08 -15.14
N LYS A 13 -5.21 -11.50 -16.40
CA LYS A 13 -6.20 -11.19 -17.43
C LYS A 13 -7.02 -12.44 -17.71
N ILE A 14 -8.34 -12.29 -17.74
CA ILE A 14 -9.23 -13.33 -18.26
C ILE A 14 -9.34 -13.13 -19.77
N ILE A 15 -8.88 -14.10 -20.55
CA ILE A 15 -9.06 -14.12 -22.01
C ILE A 15 -10.09 -15.18 -22.36
N GLN A 16 -11.09 -14.82 -23.17
CA GLN A 16 -12.01 -15.78 -23.75
C GLN A 16 -11.40 -16.32 -25.05
N ASP A 17 -11.19 -17.65 -25.11
CA ASP A 17 -10.78 -18.38 -26.31
C ASP A 17 -11.88 -19.40 -26.64
N GLU A 18 -12.56 -19.19 -27.77
CA GLU A 18 -13.80 -19.90 -28.15
C GLU A 18 -14.84 -19.89 -27.01
N ASP A 19 -15.15 -21.06 -26.44
CA ASP A 19 -16.11 -21.27 -25.35
C ASP A 19 -15.46 -21.33 -23.95
N ARG A 20 -14.15 -21.05 -23.82
CA ARG A 20 -13.40 -21.19 -22.57
C ARG A 20 -12.89 -19.83 -22.06
N PHE A 21 -12.99 -19.62 -20.75
CA PHE A 21 -12.40 -18.47 -20.06
C PHE A 21 -11.06 -18.87 -19.46
N LEU A 22 -9.98 -18.20 -19.87
CA LEU A 22 -8.62 -18.48 -19.47
C LEU A 22 -8.11 -17.39 -18.52
N GLN A 23 -7.74 -17.74 -17.30
CA GLN A 23 -7.03 -16.83 -16.38
C GLN A 23 -5.53 -16.90 -16.70
N ILE A 24 -4.96 -15.81 -17.23
CA ILE A 24 -3.55 -15.77 -17.63
C ILE A 24 -2.82 -14.57 -17.02
N LEU A 25 -1.51 -14.62 -16.91
CA LEU A 25 -0.72 -13.46 -16.52
C LEU A 25 -0.79 -12.35 -17.59
N GLN A 26 -0.81 -11.09 -17.16
CA GLN A 26 -0.76 -9.93 -18.05
C GLN A 26 0.57 -9.95 -18.83
N ASN A 27 0.51 -9.80 -20.15
CA ASN A 27 1.66 -9.79 -21.07
C ASN A 27 2.38 -11.13 -21.32
N VAL A 28 1.75 -12.28 -21.05
CA VAL A 28 2.28 -13.57 -21.53
C VAL A 28 2.39 -13.56 -23.07
N PRO A 29 3.58 -13.80 -23.65
CA PRO A 29 3.72 -13.79 -25.10
C PRO A 29 2.79 -14.81 -25.77
N LYS A 30 2.12 -14.42 -26.87
CA LYS A 30 1.10 -15.25 -27.54
C LYS A 30 1.57 -16.66 -27.89
N ILE A 31 2.87 -16.84 -28.13
CA ILE A 31 3.47 -18.15 -28.42
C ILE A 31 3.33 -19.15 -27.26
N PHE A 32 3.25 -18.68 -26.01
CA PHE A 32 3.01 -19.54 -24.85
C PHE A 32 1.55 -19.94 -24.75
N LEU A 33 0.64 -18.99 -25.04
CA LEU A 33 -0.80 -19.24 -25.06
C LEU A 33 -1.20 -20.25 -26.15
N SER A 34 -0.48 -20.27 -27.28
CA SER A 34 -0.74 -21.25 -28.35
C SER A 34 -0.26 -22.67 -28.04
N LYS A 35 0.50 -22.87 -26.97
CA LYS A 35 1.16 -24.15 -26.67
C LYS A 35 0.81 -24.75 -25.31
N ASN A 36 0.20 -23.97 -24.41
CA ASN A 36 -0.10 -24.38 -23.03
C ASN A 36 -1.58 -24.15 -22.74
N GLU A 37 -2.24 -25.11 -22.11
CA GLU A 37 -3.60 -24.94 -21.59
C GLU A 37 -3.56 -24.24 -20.22
N VAL A 38 -4.67 -23.60 -19.80
CA VAL A 38 -4.77 -22.95 -18.48
C VAL A 38 -4.43 -23.88 -17.32
N GLU A 39 -4.77 -25.16 -17.49
CA GLU A 39 -4.48 -26.18 -16.49
C GLU A 39 -2.96 -26.40 -16.32
N ASP A 40 -2.16 -26.22 -17.38
CA ASP A 40 -0.69 -26.30 -17.31
C ASP A 40 -0.11 -25.12 -16.53
N PHE A 41 -0.62 -23.90 -16.77
CA PHE A 41 -0.24 -22.71 -16.00
C PHE A 41 -0.53 -22.89 -14.51
N LYS A 42 -1.74 -23.37 -14.19
CA LYS A 42 -2.17 -23.60 -12.80
C LYS A 42 -1.27 -24.62 -12.10
N ARG A 43 -1.03 -25.77 -12.74
CA ARG A 43 -0.19 -26.83 -12.17
C ARG A 43 1.24 -26.39 -11.89
N ILE A 44 1.85 -25.62 -12.80
CA ILE A 44 3.20 -25.09 -12.62
C ILE A 44 3.21 -24.01 -11.53
N ALA A 45 2.20 -23.13 -11.49
CA ALA A 45 2.06 -22.11 -10.47
C ALA A 45 1.88 -22.73 -9.07
N ASP A 46 1.01 -23.74 -8.93
CA ASP A 46 0.80 -24.48 -7.68
C ASP A 46 2.10 -25.15 -7.22
N LEU A 47 2.81 -25.82 -8.13
CA LEU A 47 4.09 -26.46 -7.82
C LEU A 47 5.15 -25.45 -7.35
N LEU A 48 5.24 -24.28 -7.99
CA LEU A 48 6.16 -23.21 -7.60
C LEU A 48 5.78 -22.63 -6.23
N THR A 49 4.49 -22.36 -6.01
CA THR A 49 3.97 -21.82 -4.74
C THR A 49 4.24 -22.76 -3.57
N ASP A 50 3.98 -24.05 -3.75
CA ASP A 50 4.24 -25.08 -2.74
C ASP A 50 5.72 -25.13 -2.36
N PHE A 51 6.61 -25.07 -3.36
CA PHE A 51 8.05 -25.06 -3.15
C PHE A 51 8.53 -23.80 -2.41
N LEU A 52 8.11 -22.62 -2.85
CA LEU A 52 8.47 -21.36 -2.18
C LEU A 52 7.97 -21.36 -0.72
N THR A 53 6.77 -21.89 -0.48
CA THR A 53 6.19 -22.00 0.86
C THR A 53 6.95 -22.99 1.73
N SER A 54 7.27 -24.19 1.22
CA SER A 54 7.98 -25.23 1.99
C SER A 54 9.39 -24.79 2.37
N GLU A 55 10.08 -24.09 1.47
CA GLU A 55 11.43 -23.57 1.69
C GLU A 55 11.45 -22.20 2.38
N LYS A 56 10.28 -21.65 2.74
CA LYS A 56 10.11 -20.32 3.37
C LYS A 56 10.79 -19.20 2.58
N ILE A 57 10.75 -19.28 1.25
CA ILE A 57 11.32 -18.28 0.35
C ILE A 57 10.27 -17.23 0.06
N VAL A 58 10.55 -15.99 0.47
CA VAL A 58 9.67 -14.83 0.20
C VAL A 58 10.10 -14.16 -1.10
N ILE A 59 9.17 -14.08 -2.06
CA ILE A 59 9.38 -13.48 -3.37
C ILE A 59 8.21 -12.52 -3.66
N ARG A 60 8.49 -11.35 -4.26
CA ARG A 60 7.45 -10.40 -4.70
C ARG A 60 6.79 -10.82 -6.01
N ASP A 61 5.57 -10.35 -6.24
CA ASP A 61 4.73 -10.67 -7.40
C ASP A 61 5.47 -10.61 -8.74
N GLU A 62 6.21 -9.54 -9.03
CA GLU A 62 6.99 -9.40 -10.27
C GLU A 62 8.05 -10.51 -10.41
N SER A 63 8.80 -10.79 -9.34
CA SER A 63 9.81 -11.87 -9.33
C SER A 63 9.19 -13.26 -9.40
N TYR A 64 8.02 -13.45 -8.78
CA TYR A 64 7.25 -14.69 -8.87
C TYR A 64 6.82 -14.95 -10.32
N GLN A 65 6.34 -13.92 -11.03
CA GLN A 65 5.98 -14.04 -12.44
C GLN A 65 7.15 -14.43 -13.33
N PHE A 66 8.33 -13.84 -13.11
CA PHE A 66 9.52 -14.22 -13.88
C PHE A 66 9.90 -15.68 -13.66
N LEU A 67 9.78 -16.18 -12.42
CA LEU A 67 10.01 -17.60 -12.12
C LEU A 67 8.96 -18.51 -12.79
N LEU A 68 7.69 -18.12 -12.76
CA LEU A 68 6.63 -18.86 -13.43
C LEU A 68 6.84 -18.89 -14.96
N LEU A 69 7.18 -17.75 -15.56
CA LEU A 69 7.49 -17.64 -16.99
C LEU A 69 8.73 -18.46 -17.37
N TYR A 70 9.76 -18.48 -16.52
CA TYR A 70 10.94 -19.31 -16.72
C TYR A 70 10.58 -20.80 -16.77
N LEU A 71 9.71 -21.26 -15.87
CA LEU A 71 9.25 -22.67 -15.84
C LEU A 71 8.43 -23.02 -17.08
N LEU A 72 7.53 -22.13 -17.51
CA LEU A 72 6.76 -22.30 -18.75
C LEU A 72 7.65 -22.32 -19.99
N ALA A 73 8.69 -21.49 -20.04
CA ALA A 73 9.70 -21.56 -21.11
C ALA A 73 10.50 -22.86 -21.09
N SER A 74 10.75 -23.40 -19.88
CA SER A 74 11.45 -24.66 -19.71
C SER A 74 10.60 -25.86 -20.12
N SER A 75 9.28 -25.86 -19.85
CA SER A 75 8.37 -26.94 -20.29
C SER A 75 8.30 -27.07 -21.81
N GLU A 76 8.40 -25.94 -22.51
CA GLU A 76 8.41 -25.87 -23.98
C GLU A 76 9.76 -26.21 -24.63
N LYS A 77 10.78 -26.59 -23.84
CA LYS A 77 12.16 -26.80 -24.31
C LYS A 77 12.74 -25.60 -25.08
N LEU A 78 12.26 -24.38 -24.78
CA LEU A 78 12.76 -23.16 -25.40
C LEU A 78 14.12 -22.72 -24.84
N MET A 79 14.60 -23.40 -23.79
CA MET A 79 15.89 -23.14 -23.17
C MET A 79 16.74 -24.41 -23.15
N THR A 80 17.95 -24.32 -23.70
CA THR A 80 19.01 -25.33 -23.59
C THR A 80 20.06 -24.84 -22.61
N PHE A 81 20.43 -25.69 -21.65
CA PHE A 81 21.41 -25.36 -20.61
C PHE A 81 22.59 -26.32 -20.67
N ASP A 82 23.79 -25.75 -20.73
CA ASP A 82 25.03 -26.52 -20.64
C ASP A 82 25.23 -27.10 -19.24
N SER A 83 26.12 -28.08 -19.11
CA SER A 83 26.51 -28.65 -17.83
C SER A 83 27.28 -27.62 -17.00
N PHE A 84 26.73 -27.23 -15.86
CA PHE A 84 27.42 -26.40 -14.87
C PHE A 84 28.28 -27.28 -13.94
N GLU A 85 29.44 -26.78 -13.50
CA GLU A 85 30.31 -27.47 -12.54
C GLU A 85 29.67 -27.58 -11.13
N VAL A 86 28.84 -26.60 -10.77
CA VAL A 86 28.17 -26.55 -9.46
C VAL A 86 26.80 -27.19 -9.56
N LYS A 87 26.51 -28.12 -8.63
CA LYS A 87 25.19 -28.75 -8.51
C LYS A 87 24.22 -27.85 -7.75
N ALA A 88 22.95 -27.92 -8.11
CA ALA A 88 21.89 -27.22 -7.38
C ALA A 88 21.74 -27.76 -5.95
N GLU A 89 21.17 -26.94 -5.06
CA GLU A 89 20.83 -27.37 -3.71
C GLU A 89 19.79 -28.49 -3.73
N GLU A 90 19.80 -29.37 -2.72
CA GLU A 90 18.95 -30.57 -2.70
C GLU A 90 17.45 -30.24 -2.77
N ALA A 91 17.01 -29.13 -2.16
CA ALA A 91 15.63 -28.65 -2.25
C ALA A 91 15.26 -28.29 -3.70
N VAL A 92 16.12 -27.54 -4.39
CA VAL A 92 15.94 -27.16 -5.79
C VAL A 92 15.96 -28.39 -6.70
N ARG A 93 16.83 -29.37 -6.44
CA ARG A 93 16.87 -30.63 -7.20
C ARG A 93 15.60 -31.43 -7.05
N LYS A 94 15.04 -31.51 -5.82
CA LYS A 94 13.75 -32.17 -5.56
C LYS A 94 12.60 -31.46 -6.27
N PHE A 95 12.57 -30.13 -6.21
CA PHE A 95 11.62 -29.33 -6.98
C PHE A 95 11.73 -29.59 -8.48
N TRP A 96 12.95 -29.53 -9.02
CA TRP A 96 13.20 -29.73 -10.45
C TRP A 96 12.81 -31.13 -10.93
N LYS A 97 13.02 -32.16 -10.10
CA LYS A 97 12.53 -33.53 -10.37
C LYS A 97 11.00 -33.61 -10.41
N LYS A 98 10.29 -32.86 -9.57
CA LYS A 98 8.82 -32.79 -9.62
C LYS A 98 8.36 -32.06 -10.88
N PHE A 99 8.98 -30.92 -11.18
CA PHE A 99 8.68 -30.11 -12.36
C PHE A 99 8.89 -30.90 -13.66
N THR A 100 10.04 -31.56 -13.82
CA THR A 100 10.33 -32.37 -15.02
C THR A 100 9.37 -33.54 -15.21
N LYS A 101 8.92 -34.20 -14.12
CA LYS A 101 7.84 -35.20 -14.20
C LYS A 101 6.52 -34.60 -14.66
N LEU A 102 6.16 -33.43 -14.14
CA LEU A 102 4.93 -32.73 -14.49
C LEU A 102 4.93 -32.26 -15.95
N ALA A 103 6.06 -31.75 -16.42
CA ALA A 103 6.26 -31.26 -17.79
C ALA A 103 6.67 -32.35 -18.80
N VAL A 104 6.75 -33.63 -18.37
CA VAL A 104 7.17 -34.76 -19.22
C VAL A 104 8.55 -34.51 -19.88
N LEU A 105 9.52 -34.09 -19.07
CA LEU A 105 10.90 -33.81 -19.45
C LEU A 105 11.87 -34.75 -18.74
N ASP A 106 13.03 -34.98 -19.36
CA ASP A 106 14.14 -35.65 -18.71
C ASP A 106 14.79 -34.73 -17.67
N PHE A 107 15.21 -35.32 -16.55
CA PHE A 107 15.95 -34.58 -15.54
C PHE A 107 17.32 -34.16 -16.09
N SER A 108 17.61 -32.86 -16.06
CA SER A 108 18.92 -32.28 -16.33
C SER A 108 19.44 -31.57 -15.10
N GLU A 109 20.61 -31.99 -14.60
CA GLU A 109 21.29 -31.30 -13.49
C GLU A 109 21.68 -29.88 -13.90
N GLY A 110 22.09 -29.66 -15.16
CA GLY A 110 22.41 -28.33 -15.67
C GLY A 110 21.21 -27.37 -15.62
N ALA A 111 20.03 -27.85 -16.01
CA ALA A 111 18.80 -27.06 -15.94
C ALA A 111 18.36 -26.78 -14.49
N ALA A 112 18.55 -27.74 -13.58
CA ALA A 112 18.32 -27.52 -12.15
C ALA A 112 19.26 -26.45 -11.57
N THR A 113 20.55 -26.47 -11.94
CA THR A 113 21.51 -25.43 -11.55
C THR A 113 21.14 -24.06 -12.11
N ALA A 114 20.75 -23.98 -13.38
CA ALA A 114 20.31 -22.73 -13.99
C ALA A 114 19.09 -22.13 -13.26
N PHE A 115 18.10 -22.97 -12.93
CA PHE A 115 16.96 -22.54 -12.13
C PHE A 115 17.37 -22.09 -10.72
N SER A 116 18.31 -22.80 -10.08
CA SER A 116 18.86 -22.40 -8.77
C SER A 116 19.48 -21.01 -8.80
N ALA A 117 20.25 -20.69 -9.84
CA ALA A 117 20.85 -19.37 -10.02
C ALA A 117 19.77 -18.30 -10.26
N PHE A 118 18.77 -18.60 -11.09
CA PHE A 118 17.68 -17.68 -11.39
C PHE A 118 16.79 -17.39 -10.17
N LEU A 119 16.46 -18.42 -9.38
CA LEU A 119 15.78 -18.28 -8.09
C LEU A 119 16.59 -17.40 -7.13
N THR A 120 17.89 -17.62 -7.03
CA THR A 120 18.78 -16.82 -6.17
C THR A 120 18.78 -15.35 -6.57
N LEU A 121 18.86 -15.04 -7.87
CA LEU A 121 18.78 -13.68 -8.39
C LEU A 121 17.46 -13.00 -7.98
N HIS A 122 16.33 -13.69 -8.15
CA HIS A 122 15.01 -13.14 -7.85
C HIS A 122 14.72 -13.02 -6.34
N LYS A 123 15.30 -13.91 -5.53
CA LYS A 123 15.32 -13.77 -4.07
C LYS A 123 16.08 -12.51 -3.65
N GLN A 124 17.30 -12.32 -4.16
CA GLN A 124 18.12 -11.13 -3.87
C GLN A 124 17.43 -9.83 -4.34
N LYS A 125 16.79 -9.85 -5.53
CA LYS A 125 16.00 -8.71 -6.03
C LYS A 125 14.86 -8.36 -5.05
N SER A 126 14.15 -9.37 -4.55
CA SER A 126 13.05 -9.19 -3.59
C SER A 126 13.52 -8.69 -2.23
N GLU A 127 14.65 -9.22 -1.71
CA GLU A 127 15.26 -8.78 -0.45
C GLU A 127 15.76 -7.34 -0.51
N LYS A 128 16.47 -6.97 -1.59
CA LYS A 128 16.91 -5.59 -1.82
C LYS A 128 15.71 -4.65 -1.86
N HIS A 129 14.64 -5.04 -2.55
CA HIS A 129 13.41 -4.26 -2.62
C HIS A 129 12.82 -4.03 -1.22
N ASN A 130 12.81 -5.05 -0.35
CA ASN A 130 12.33 -4.93 1.03
C ASN A 130 13.20 -4.01 1.90
N ASP A 131 14.53 -4.07 1.74
CA ASP A 131 15.44 -3.21 2.50
C ASP A 131 15.27 -1.73 2.12
N GLU A 132 15.15 -1.44 0.82
CA GLU A 132 14.88 -0.08 0.34
C GLU A 132 13.54 0.45 0.88
N GLU A 133 12.49 -0.36 0.82
CA GLU A 133 11.16 0.01 1.34
C GLU A 133 11.24 0.35 2.83
N ARG A 134 11.89 -0.50 3.62
CA ARG A 134 12.07 -0.30 5.06
C ARG A 134 12.84 0.98 5.37
N LYS A 135 13.89 1.30 4.59
CA LYS A 135 14.64 2.55 4.75
C LYS A 135 13.79 3.77 4.44
N ILE A 136 13.00 3.73 3.36
CA ILE A 136 12.10 4.82 2.99
C ILE A 136 11.03 5.02 4.06
N LYS A 137 10.39 3.94 4.55
CA LYS A 137 9.41 4.00 5.63
C LYS A 137 9.97 4.65 6.89
N ARG A 138 11.20 4.31 7.30
CA ARG A 138 11.87 4.94 8.45
C ARG A 138 12.13 6.44 8.24
N ILE A 139 12.48 6.86 7.02
CA ILE A 139 12.67 8.28 6.70
C ILE A 139 11.33 9.02 6.81
N LEU A 140 10.27 8.46 6.22
CA LEU A 140 8.93 9.04 6.25
C LEU A 140 8.39 9.13 7.67
N ASP A 141 8.50 8.08 8.47
CA ASP A 141 8.04 8.04 9.86
C ASP A 141 8.71 9.15 10.70
N ARG A 142 10.03 9.33 10.57
CA ARG A 142 10.78 10.36 11.30
C ARG A 142 10.32 11.79 10.97
N ILE A 143 9.90 12.04 9.74
CA ILE A 143 9.59 13.38 9.23
C ILE A 143 8.10 13.68 9.36
N THR A 144 7.25 12.76 8.93
CA THR A 144 5.80 12.95 8.87
C THR A 144 5.11 12.60 10.18
N ARG A 145 5.61 11.61 10.94
CA ARG A 145 4.95 11.05 12.14
C ARG A 145 3.53 10.52 11.88
N ASN A 146 3.26 10.10 10.64
CA ASN A 146 1.96 9.60 10.22
C ASN A 146 1.80 8.10 10.55
N SER A 147 0.60 7.69 10.94
CA SER A 147 0.27 6.30 11.27
C SER A 147 -0.59 5.58 10.22
N ASN A 148 -0.99 6.26 9.14
CA ASN A 148 -1.80 5.67 8.07
C ASN A 148 -0.93 4.86 7.10
N GLU A 149 -0.81 3.56 7.37
CA GLU A 149 0.02 2.63 6.58
C GLU A 149 -0.33 2.63 5.08
N GLN A 150 -1.62 2.71 4.72
CA GLN A 150 -2.05 2.68 3.32
C GLN A 150 -1.55 3.90 2.53
N LEU A 151 -1.66 5.08 3.12
CA LEU A 151 -1.16 6.30 2.47
C LEU A 151 0.36 6.34 2.45
N LEU A 152 1.00 5.85 3.51
CA LEU A 152 2.46 5.72 3.56
C LEU A 152 2.97 4.79 2.46
N ASP A 153 2.30 3.66 2.20
CA ASP A 153 2.69 2.73 1.12
C ASP A 153 2.64 3.40 -0.26
N VAL A 154 1.65 4.27 -0.52
CA VAL A 154 1.58 5.07 -1.75
C VAL A 154 2.80 5.98 -1.88
N VAL A 155 3.16 6.71 -0.81
CA VAL A 155 4.32 7.61 -0.82
C VAL A 155 5.62 6.82 -1.00
N VAL A 156 5.75 5.67 -0.34
CA VAL A 156 6.90 4.79 -0.47
C VAL A 156 7.06 4.32 -1.90
N ASN A 157 5.99 3.85 -2.55
CA ASN A 157 6.04 3.43 -3.96
C ASN A 157 6.48 4.56 -4.88
N HIS A 158 5.94 5.76 -4.72
CA HIS A 158 6.37 6.93 -5.49
C HIS A 158 7.87 7.22 -5.31
N ILE A 159 8.36 7.23 -4.07
CA ILE A 159 9.78 7.47 -3.75
C ILE A 159 10.67 6.39 -4.38
N ARG A 160 10.26 5.12 -4.35
CA ARG A 160 11.02 4.03 -4.97
C ARG A 160 11.21 4.25 -6.47
N GLU A 161 10.16 4.66 -7.16
CA GLU A 161 10.26 4.98 -8.59
C GLU A 161 11.16 6.19 -8.83
N ALA A 162 11.04 7.23 -7.99
CA ALA A 162 11.91 8.41 -8.06
C ALA A 162 13.39 8.04 -7.85
N ILE A 163 13.70 7.17 -6.88
CA ILE A 163 15.05 6.62 -6.67
C ILE A 163 15.52 5.86 -7.94
N ALA A 164 14.67 5.00 -8.51
CA ALA A 164 14.99 4.23 -9.70
C ALA A 164 15.26 5.11 -10.92
N ARG A 165 14.52 6.22 -11.08
CA ARG A 165 14.75 7.24 -12.11
C ARG A 165 16.06 7.98 -11.86
N ALA A 166 16.29 8.46 -10.63
CA ALA A 166 17.48 9.22 -10.27
C ALA A 166 18.78 8.42 -10.48
N ARG A 167 18.79 7.13 -10.13
CA ARG A 167 19.93 6.22 -10.41
C ARG A 167 20.24 6.06 -11.90
N LYS A 168 19.25 6.28 -12.77
CA LYS A 168 19.40 6.25 -14.23
C LYS A 168 19.68 7.64 -14.83
N GLY A 169 19.90 8.66 -13.99
CA GLY A 169 20.05 10.05 -14.42
C GLY A 169 18.79 10.63 -15.06
N ARG A 170 17.61 10.14 -14.69
CA ARG A 170 16.31 10.58 -15.21
C ARG A 170 15.49 11.25 -14.10
N SER A 171 14.60 12.15 -14.50
CA SER A 171 13.58 12.75 -13.64
C SER A 171 12.29 12.98 -14.41
N VAL A 172 11.19 13.21 -13.69
CA VAL A 172 9.91 13.65 -14.25
C VAL A 172 9.73 15.13 -13.97
N ARG A 173 9.40 15.91 -15.00
CA ARG A 173 9.05 17.33 -14.84
C ARG A 173 7.68 17.47 -14.18
N ASN A 174 7.55 18.41 -13.24
CA ASN A 174 6.31 18.76 -12.58
C ASN A 174 5.83 20.12 -13.12
N PRO A 175 4.76 20.15 -13.96
CA PRO A 175 4.25 21.41 -14.51
C PRO A 175 3.74 22.37 -13.44
N ASN A 176 3.41 21.87 -12.24
CA ASN A 176 2.81 22.62 -11.14
C ASN A 176 3.83 22.97 -10.03
N LEU A 177 5.14 22.85 -10.29
CA LEU A 177 6.20 23.08 -9.29
C LEU A 177 6.03 24.40 -8.52
N GLN A 178 5.79 25.51 -9.23
CA GLN A 178 5.67 26.82 -8.59
C GLN A 178 4.40 26.93 -7.73
N ASP A 179 3.29 26.38 -8.20
CA ASP A 179 2.03 26.37 -7.45
C ASP A 179 2.14 25.50 -6.20
N ILE A 180 2.83 24.37 -6.27
CA ILE A 180 3.08 23.50 -5.12
C ILE A 180 3.93 24.21 -4.08
N LYS A 181 5.03 24.88 -4.50
CA LYS A 181 5.88 25.66 -3.57
C LYS A 181 5.11 26.78 -2.88
N LYS A 182 4.18 27.42 -3.60
CA LYS A 182 3.35 28.51 -3.07
C LYS A 182 2.25 28.04 -2.13
N ASN A 183 1.51 27.01 -2.52
CA ASN A 183 0.29 26.58 -1.83
C ASN A 183 0.55 25.53 -0.74
N TYR A 184 1.62 24.75 -0.86
CA TYR A 184 1.96 23.64 0.04
C TYR A 184 3.37 23.78 0.62
N ALA A 185 3.74 24.98 1.06
CA ALA A 185 5.09 25.32 1.49
C ALA A 185 5.63 24.37 2.59
N LEU A 186 4.81 24.03 3.59
CA LEU A 186 5.21 23.10 4.66
C LEU A 186 5.44 21.67 4.14
N ALA A 187 4.55 21.16 3.28
CA ALA A 187 4.74 19.85 2.66
C ALA A 187 5.95 19.82 1.74
N PHE A 188 6.26 20.93 1.07
CA PHE A 188 7.46 21.08 0.25
C PHE A 188 8.74 21.08 1.10
N GLU A 189 8.73 21.76 2.26
CA GLU A 189 9.85 21.74 3.22
C GLU A 189 10.12 20.33 3.77
N ASP A 190 9.07 19.60 4.16
CA ASP A 190 9.20 18.20 4.56
C ASP A 190 9.75 17.33 3.43
N SER A 191 9.35 17.61 2.19
CA SER A 191 9.83 16.90 1.01
C SER A 191 11.29 17.19 0.69
N LEU A 192 11.77 18.41 0.96
CA LEU A 192 13.21 18.72 0.91
C LEU A 192 13.99 17.94 1.97
N SER A 193 13.43 17.82 3.17
CA SER A 193 14.03 17.03 4.25
C SER A 193 14.07 15.54 3.91
N ILE A 194 13.01 15.01 3.29
CA ILE A 194 12.96 13.64 2.76
C ILE A 194 14.02 13.48 1.68
N ALA A 195 14.09 14.38 0.70
CA ALA A 195 15.07 14.32 -0.39
C ALA A 195 16.51 14.34 0.11
N LYS A 196 16.80 15.14 1.16
CA LYS A 196 18.11 15.14 1.82
C LYS A 196 18.42 13.79 2.46
N ALA A 197 17.48 13.21 3.22
CA ALA A 197 17.67 11.90 3.82
C ALA A 197 17.83 10.79 2.76
N LEU A 198 17.11 10.88 1.64
CA LEU A 198 17.26 9.95 0.52
C LEU A 198 18.63 10.06 -0.15
N ARG A 199 19.16 11.28 -0.31
CA ARG A 199 20.54 11.50 -0.80
C ARG A 199 21.56 10.81 0.09
N GLU A 200 21.43 10.92 1.41
CA GLU A 200 22.35 10.31 2.38
C GLU A 200 22.25 8.78 2.39
N ASN A 201 21.05 8.21 2.19
CA ASN A 201 20.83 6.76 2.30
C ASN A 201 21.01 5.99 0.98
N PHE A 202 20.83 6.66 -0.17
CA PHE A 202 20.81 6.02 -1.48
C PHE A 202 21.78 6.62 -2.49
N GLU A 203 22.54 7.65 -2.10
CA GLU A 203 23.53 8.34 -2.95
C GLU A 203 22.92 8.90 -4.25
N ILE A 204 21.71 9.42 -4.16
CA ILE A 204 20.98 10.01 -5.30
C ILE A 204 20.75 11.52 -5.14
N LEU A 205 20.44 12.17 -6.26
CA LEU A 205 19.98 13.55 -6.30
C LEU A 205 18.59 13.59 -6.94
N LEU A 206 17.61 14.06 -6.18
CA LEU A 206 16.27 14.35 -6.69
C LEU A 206 16.22 15.79 -7.19
N THR A 207 15.52 15.99 -8.31
CA THR A 207 15.24 17.34 -8.85
C THR A 207 14.13 18.01 -8.05
N GLU A 208 14.01 19.34 -8.13
CA GLU A 208 12.90 20.06 -7.51
C GLU A 208 11.53 19.56 -7.99
N ASP A 209 11.43 19.12 -9.25
CA ASP A 209 10.20 18.54 -9.79
C ASP A 209 9.79 17.25 -9.07
N GLU A 210 10.75 16.35 -8.78
CA GLU A 210 10.50 15.12 -8.00
C GLU A 210 10.16 15.46 -6.54
N VAL A 211 10.84 16.46 -5.96
CA VAL A 211 10.51 16.98 -4.62
C VAL A 211 9.08 17.51 -4.57
N ALA A 212 8.62 18.19 -5.62
CA ALA A 212 7.24 18.68 -5.70
C ALA A 212 6.20 17.56 -5.78
N TYR A 213 6.50 16.45 -6.47
CA TYR A 213 5.61 15.29 -6.45
C TYR A 213 5.55 14.64 -5.06
N ILE A 214 6.69 14.50 -4.37
CA ILE A 214 6.72 14.05 -2.98
C ILE A 214 5.87 15.00 -2.11
N ALA A 215 5.97 16.32 -2.33
CA ALA A 215 5.20 17.32 -1.57
C ALA A 215 3.70 17.15 -1.70
N LEU A 216 3.18 16.78 -2.88
CA LEU A 216 1.77 16.46 -3.05
C LEU A 216 1.35 15.24 -2.21
N HIS A 217 2.16 14.19 -2.21
CA HIS A 217 1.89 13.00 -1.40
C HIS A 217 1.94 13.29 0.11
N ILE A 218 2.91 14.12 0.55
CA ILE A 218 2.99 14.57 1.94
C ILE A 218 1.81 15.45 2.32
N GLN A 219 1.34 16.31 1.42
CA GLN A 219 0.17 17.14 1.67
C GLN A 219 -1.08 16.28 1.92
N VAL A 220 -1.28 15.21 1.15
CA VAL A 220 -2.38 14.25 1.37
C VAL A 220 -2.28 13.58 2.74
N LEU A 221 -1.07 13.17 3.17
CA LEU A 221 -0.85 12.62 4.51
C LEU A 221 -1.24 13.62 5.60
N LYS A 222 -0.84 14.88 5.46
CA LYS A 222 -1.14 15.95 6.42
C LYS A 222 -2.62 16.30 6.48
N GLU A 223 -3.32 16.35 5.35
CA GLU A 223 -4.77 16.58 5.31
C GLU A 223 -5.55 15.44 6.00
N HIS A 224 -5.02 14.23 5.92
CA HIS A 224 -5.56 13.09 6.66
C HIS A 224 -5.29 13.17 8.18
N GLU A 225 -4.19 13.78 8.62
CA GLU A 225 -3.87 14.02 10.04
C GLU A 225 -4.67 15.17 10.65
N SER A 226 -4.86 16.27 9.93
CA SER A 226 -5.70 17.39 10.41
C SER A 226 -7.17 16.99 10.53
N SER A 227 -7.57 15.91 9.87
CA SER A 227 -8.85 15.24 10.09
C SER A 227 -8.90 14.39 11.37
N GLN A 228 -7.85 14.35 12.20
CA GLN A 228 -7.74 13.49 13.40
C GLN A 228 -7.38 14.22 14.70
N THR A 229 -7.24 15.55 14.76
CA THR A 229 -7.21 16.22 16.07
C THR A 229 -8.61 16.17 16.66
N PRO A 230 -8.82 15.46 17.79
CA PRO A 230 -10.14 15.37 18.35
C PRO A 230 -10.60 16.74 18.83
N VAL A 231 -11.77 17.19 18.40
CA VAL A 231 -12.40 18.39 18.93
C VAL A 231 -12.88 18.06 20.34
N LEU A 232 -12.31 18.71 21.34
CA LEU A 232 -12.74 18.50 22.72
C LEU A 232 -14.06 19.25 22.92
N ALA A 233 -15.12 18.53 23.26
CA ALA A 233 -16.45 19.08 23.42
C ALA A 233 -16.97 18.89 24.85
N VAL A 234 -17.66 19.90 25.37
CA VAL A 234 -18.50 19.77 26.57
C VAL A 234 -19.97 19.70 26.15
N LEU A 235 -20.73 18.81 26.78
CA LEU A 235 -22.16 18.66 26.50
C LEU A 235 -23.01 19.21 27.66
N ILE A 236 -23.94 20.11 27.36
CA ILE A 236 -24.79 20.81 28.34
C ILE A 236 -26.26 20.45 28.14
N SER A 237 -26.94 19.93 29.17
CA SER A 237 -28.38 19.58 29.10
C SER A 237 -29.15 19.95 30.37
N ALA A 238 -30.47 20.11 30.23
CA ALA A 238 -31.38 20.36 31.34
C ALA A 238 -31.89 19.11 32.09
N SER A 239 -31.71 17.89 31.57
CA SER A 239 -32.26 16.67 32.18
C SER A 239 -31.21 15.56 32.34
N GLY A 240 -31.12 14.97 33.53
CA GLY A 240 -30.02 14.08 33.95
C GLY A 240 -29.96 12.71 33.25
N GLN A 241 -28.72 12.22 33.10
CA GLN A 241 -28.18 10.87 32.85
C GLN A 241 -28.88 9.87 31.88
N GLY A 242 -30.21 9.79 31.79
CA GLY A 242 -30.95 8.72 31.07
C GLY A 242 -31.05 8.88 29.54
N VAL A 243 -31.25 10.10 29.03
CA VAL A 243 -31.36 10.38 27.57
C VAL A 243 -29.98 10.49 26.91
N PHE A 244 -28.94 10.71 27.71
CA PHE A 244 -27.59 11.03 27.26
C PHE A 244 -26.83 9.88 26.61
N GLN A 245 -27.04 8.65 27.06
CA GLN A 245 -26.30 7.50 26.52
C GLN A 245 -26.61 7.28 25.04
N PHE A 246 -27.85 7.53 24.61
CA PHE A 246 -28.26 7.44 23.21
C PHE A 246 -27.68 8.57 22.36
N LEU A 247 -27.72 9.81 22.86
CA LEU A 247 -27.13 10.95 22.17
C LEU A 247 -25.60 10.78 22.06
N MET A 248 -24.92 10.37 23.13
CA MET A 248 -23.49 10.07 23.12
C MET A 248 -23.14 8.93 22.17
N ALA A 249 -23.91 7.83 22.17
CA ALA A 249 -23.68 6.71 21.27
C ALA A 249 -23.85 7.12 19.79
N ARG A 250 -24.81 7.99 19.49
CA ARG A 250 -24.98 8.55 18.14
C ARG A 250 -23.88 9.53 17.77
N LEU A 251 -23.54 10.49 18.63
CA LEU A 251 -22.47 11.45 18.38
C LEU A 251 -21.13 10.76 18.16
N ARG A 252 -20.77 9.77 19.00
CA ARG A 252 -19.55 8.97 18.80
C ARG A 252 -19.55 8.17 17.51
N LYS A 253 -20.73 7.71 17.06
CA LYS A 253 -20.87 6.93 15.82
C LYS A 253 -20.78 7.81 14.57
N ILE A 254 -21.41 8.98 14.59
CA ILE A 254 -21.51 9.88 13.43
C ILE A 254 -20.27 10.77 13.34
N PHE A 255 -19.76 11.23 14.48
CA PHE A 255 -18.62 12.14 14.61
C PHE A 255 -17.53 11.53 15.51
N PRO A 256 -16.76 10.54 15.02
CA PRO A 256 -15.73 9.85 15.83
C PRO A 256 -14.59 10.78 16.29
N ASN A 257 -14.43 11.93 15.64
CA ASN A 257 -13.42 12.93 15.96
C ASN A 257 -13.87 13.95 17.02
N ILE A 258 -15.10 13.86 17.56
CA ILE A 258 -15.55 14.72 18.68
C ILE A 258 -15.39 13.93 19.98
N LEU A 259 -14.54 14.42 20.88
CA LEU A 259 -14.35 13.85 22.22
C LEU A 259 -15.16 14.65 23.24
N ILE A 260 -16.24 14.06 23.72
CA ILE A 260 -17.02 14.66 24.81
C ILE A 260 -16.27 14.42 26.13
N SER A 261 -15.64 15.48 26.67
CA SER A 261 -14.81 15.43 27.88
C SER A 261 -15.64 15.21 29.14
N ARG A 262 -16.77 15.91 29.23
CA ARG A 262 -17.68 15.91 30.37
C ARG A 262 -19.07 16.39 29.97
N ILE A 263 -20.04 16.10 30.84
CA ILE A 263 -21.42 16.56 30.73
C ILE A 263 -21.67 17.52 31.88
N LEU A 264 -22.23 18.68 31.59
CA LEU A 264 -22.64 19.67 32.59
C LEU A 264 -24.15 19.88 32.57
N THR A 265 -24.71 20.13 33.74
CA THR A 265 -26.05 20.66 33.93
C THR A 265 -26.02 22.19 33.88
N VAL A 266 -27.18 22.81 33.69
CA VAL A 266 -27.31 24.28 33.65
C VAL A 266 -26.72 24.96 34.89
N GLN A 267 -26.85 24.31 36.06
CA GLN A 267 -26.39 24.84 37.33
C GLN A 267 -24.86 24.85 37.42
N GLU A 268 -24.20 23.86 36.80
CA GLU A 268 -22.74 23.71 36.84
C GLU A 268 -22.04 24.72 35.92
N ILE A 269 -22.69 25.18 34.84
CA ILE A 269 -22.12 26.17 33.90
C ILE A 269 -21.58 27.41 34.64
N SER A 270 -22.32 27.89 35.64
CA SER A 270 -21.94 29.11 36.38
C SER A 270 -20.81 28.90 37.38
N GLN A 271 -20.46 27.65 37.68
CA GLN A 271 -19.50 27.25 38.70
C GLN A 271 -18.24 26.61 38.11
N THR A 272 -18.23 26.35 36.81
CA THR A 272 -17.13 25.68 36.11
C THR A 272 -16.63 26.51 34.93
N GLU A 273 -15.32 26.65 34.82
CA GLU A 273 -14.70 27.17 33.62
C GLU A 273 -14.79 26.14 32.48
N ILE A 274 -15.23 26.60 31.31
CA ILE A 274 -15.29 25.80 30.08
C ILE A 274 -13.99 26.04 29.32
N THR A 275 -13.21 24.99 29.15
CA THR A 275 -11.91 25.02 28.46
C THR A 275 -11.93 24.26 27.13
N GLU A 276 -13.07 23.64 26.83
CA GLU A 276 -13.30 22.84 25.64
C GLU A 276 -13.45 23.70 24.36
N ASP A 277 -13.08 23.12 23.22
CA ASP A 277 -13.12 23.75 21.90
C ASP A 277 -14.55 23.96 21.38
N LEU A 278 -15.49 23.14 21.85
CA LEU A 278 -16.88 23.12 21.40
C LEU A 278 -17.86 22.91 22.55
N VAL A 279 -18.96 23.65 22.53
CA VAL A 279 -20.10 23.44 23.43
C VAL A 279 -21.26 22.85 22.65
N LEU A 280 -21.67 21.64 23.01
CA LEU A 280 -22.89 21.00 22.51
C LEU A 280 -24.00 21.23 23.55
N THR A 281 -25.20 21.61 23.14
CA THR A 281 -26.28 21.80 24.10
C THR A 281 -27.66 21.42 23.58
N THR A 282 -28.54 20.93 24.47
CA THR A 282 -29.97 20.75 24.18
C THR A 282 -30.81 21.98 24.52
N LEU A 283 -30.18 23.11 24.85
CA LEU A 283 -30.82 24.31 25.38
C LEU A 283 -30.58 25.52 24.50
N ASP A 284 -31.50 26.48 24.56
CA ASP A 284 -31.35 27.78 23.92
C ASP A 284 -30.56 28.73 24.81
N PHE A 285 -29.24 28.69 24.69
CA PHE A 285 -28.36 29.73 25.25
C PHE A 285 -27.08 29.87 24.42
N ASN A 286 -26.35 30.96 24.65
CA ASN A 286 -25.09 31.24 23.98
C ASN A 286 -24.00 31.50 25.02
N LEU A 287 -22.78 31.08 24.74
CA LEU A 287 -21.64 31.24 25.65
C LEU A 287 -20.59 32.15 24.97
N PRO A 288 -20.39 33.39 25.46
CA PRO A 288 -19.42 34.30 24.86
C PRO A 288 -18.02 33.69 24.83
N GLY A 289 -17.36 33.74 23.67
CA GLY A 289 -16.00 33.23 23.49
C GLY A 289 -15.89 31.74 23.13
N HIS A 290 -17.00 31.01 23.04
CA HIS A 290 -17.00 29.60 22.65
C HIS A 290 -17.99 29.31 21.50
N PRO A 291 -17.66 28.39 20.58
CA PRO A 291 -18.62 27.87 19.61
C PRO A 291 -19.70 27.05 20.30
N VAL A 292 -20.97 27.40 20.11
CA VAL A 292 -22.12 26.68 20.68
C VAL A 292 -22.99 26.09 19.57
N ILE A 293 -23.23 24.79 19.64
CA ILE A 293 -24.15 24.07 18.74
C ILE A 293 -25.32 23.55 19.56
N LYS A 294 -26.52 24.00 19.19
CA LYS A 294 -27.76 23.45 19.72
C LYS A 294 -28.09 22.14 18.99
N LEU A 295 -28.41 21.12 19.76
CA LEU A 295 -28.79 19.79 19.30
C LEU A 295 -30.20 19.46 19.76
N SER A 296 -30.93 18.74 18.91
CA SER A 296 -32.16 18.08 19.33
C SER A 296 -31.85 16.92 20.31
N PRO A 297 -32.68 16.71 21.37
CA PRO A 297 -32.53 15.57 22.29
C PRO A 297 -32.49 14.20 21.58
N ILE A 298 -33.10 14.13 20.40
CA ILE A 298 -32.93 13.07 19.42
C ILE A 298 -32.33 13.73 18.18
N LEU A 299 -31.07 13.44 17.86
CA LEU A 299 -30.39 13.97 16.67
C LEU A 299 -31.24 13.78 15.41
N SER A 300 -31.59 14.90 14.78
CA SER A 300 -32.26 14.99 13.49
C SER A 300 -31.24 15.11 12.35
N ALA A 301 -31.72 15.07 11.10
CA ALA A 301 -30.85 15.29 9.94
C ALA A 301 -30.35 16.73 9.82
N GLU A 302 -31.03 17.71 10.43
CA GLU A 302 -30.59 19.11 10.47
C GLU A 302 -29.47 19.34 11.50
N ASP A 303 -29.33 18.44 12.49
CA ASP A 303 -28.26 18.50 13.50
C ASP A 303 -26.94 17.85 13.04
N ILE A 304 -26.92 17.16 11.87
CA ILE A 304 -25.77 16.42 11.32
C ILE A 304 -25.09 17.22 10.21
#